data_AF-A0A7W6R402-F1
#
_entry.id   AF-A0A7W6R402-F1
#
_cell.length_a   1.000
_cell.length_b   1.000
_cell.length_c   1.000
_cell.angle_alpha   90.00
_cell.angle_beta   90.00
_cell.angle_gamma   90.00
#
_symmetry.space_group_name_H-M   'P 1'
#
loop_
_entity.id
_entity.type
_entity.pdbx_description
1 polymer ?
#
loop_
_entity_poly.entity_id
_entity_poly.type
_entity_poly.pdbx_seq_one_letter_code
_entity_poly.pdbx_strand_id
1 'polypeptide(L)'
;MNEQRPDGFTMIGLHKLAAQSGDGLVPELYELFQQHAERQQICQNMTLFPTWEARMPGEAATRPLGAAAANGDNILAFPSPAVRAAKRKA
;
A
#
# COMPACT_ATOMS: atom_id res chain seq x y z
N MET A 1 22.09 10.41 -11.49
CA MET A 1 22.23 9.16 -12.27
C MET A 1 22.71 8.09 -11.32
N ASN A 2 21.86 7.12 -10.99
CA ASN A 2 22.23 5.83 -10.40
C ASN A 2 21.01 4.90 -10.50
N GLU A 3 20.45 4.81 -11.72
CA GLU A 3 19.37 3.88 -12.09
C GLU A 3 19.96 2.47 -12.28
N GLN A 4 20.81 2.06 -11.35
CA GLN A 4 21.63 0.85 -11.43
C GLN A 4 20.79 -0.36 -11.01
N ARG A 5 19.76 -0.62 -11.81
CA ARG A 5 19.03 -1.88 -11.85
C ARG A 5 20.05 -3.03 -11.81
N PRO A 6 19.88 -4.06 -10.96
CA PRO A 6 20.90 -5.08 -10.77
C PRO A 6 21.32 -5.69 -12.10
N ASP A 7 22.62 -5.65 -12.37
CA ASP A 7 23.20 -6.19 -13.59
C ASP A 7 22.82 -7.68 -13.75
N GLY A 8 22.65 -8.14 -15.00
CA GLY A 8 22.26 -9.52 -15.29
C GLY A 8 23.24 -10.51 -14.66
N PHE A 9 24.53 -10.16 -14.60
CA PHE A 9 25.55 -10.95 -13.90
C PHE A 9 25.34 -11.03 -12.39
N THR A 10 24.86 -9.96 -11.74
CA THR A 10 24.47 -9.97 -10.32
C THR A 10 23.29 -10.91 -10.08
N MET A 11 22.25 -10.82 -10.92
CA MET A 11 21.06 -11.66 -10.79
C MET A 11 21.39 -13.15 -11.02
N ILE A 12 22.21 -13.47 -12.04
CA ILE A 12 22.74 -14.83 -12.28
C ILE A 12 23.58 -15.33 -11.10
N GLY A 13 24.37 -14.44 -10.47
CA GLY A 13 25.13 -14.75 -9.25
C GLY A 13 24.23 -15.14 -8.09
N LEU A 14 23.19 -14.35 -7.80
CA LEU A 14 22.21 -14.63 -6.75
C LEU A 14 21.48 -15.96 -6.98
N HIS A 15 21.03 -16.24 -8.20
CA HIS A 15 20.38 -17.52 -8.55
C HIS A 15 21.32 -18.72 -8.30
N LYS A 16 22.61 -18.59 -8.64
CA LYS A 16 23.60 -19.67 -8.41
C LYS A 16 23.88 -19.90 -6.93
N LEU A 17 23.94 -18.85 -6.12
CA LEU A 17 24.12 -18.96 -4.67
C LEU A 17 22.86 -19.54 -4.00
N ALA A 18 21.67 -19.07 -4.37
CA ALA A 18 20.40 -19.64 -3.93
C ALA A 18 20.30 -21.15 -4.19
N ALA A 19 20.65 -21.58 -5.41
CA ALA A 19 20.67 -23.00 -5.79
C ALA A 19 21.73 -23.85 -5.05
N GLN A 20 22.79 -23.23 -4.51
CA GLN A 20 23.81 -23.90 -3.69
C GLN A 20 23.44 -23.96 -2.20
N SER A 21 22.80 -22.91 -1.67
CA SER A 21 22.36 -22.84 -0.27
C SER A 21 21.03 -23.54 0.00
N GLY A 22 20.20 -23.76 -1.03
CA GLY A 22 18.81 -24.21 -0.91
C GLY A 22 17.79 -23.07 -0.77
N ASP A 23 18.24 -21.82 -0.67
CA ASP A 23 17.44 -20.60 -0.50
C ASP A 23 16.78 -20.12 -1.81
N GLY A 24 15.96 -20.99 -2.41
CA GLY A 24 15.26 -20.79 -3.70
C GLY A 24 14.14 -19.74 -3.71
N LEU A 25 14.26 -18.67 -2.91
CA LEU A 25 13.37 -17.50 -2.87
C LEU A 25 14.14 -16.16 -2.78
N VAL A 26 15.46 -16.19 -2.56
CA VAL A 26 16.28 -14.97 -2.37
C VAL A 26 16.33 -14.09 -3.63
N PRO A 27 16.50 -14.61 -4.86
CA PRO A 27 16.50 -13.77 -6.08
C PRO A 27 15.17 -13.05 -6.33
N GLU A 28 14.05 -13.75 -6.13
CA GLU A 28 12.70 -13.24 -6.37
C GLU A 28 12.32 -12.17 -5.35
N LEU A 29 12.67 -12.39 -4.07
CA LEU A 29 12.52 -11.38 -3.02
C LEU A 29 13.40 -10.16 -3.29
N TYR A 30 14.65 -10.36 -3.76
CA TYR A 30 15.54 -9.27 -4.12
C TYR A 30 15.00 -8.41 -5.26
N GLU A 31 14.45 -9.02 -6.33
CA GLU A 31 13.79 -8.26 -7.40
C GLU A 31 12.56 -7.50 -6.88
N LEU A 32 11.71 -8.15 -6.07
CA LEU A 32 10.53 -7.51 -5.47
C LEU A 32 10.90 -6.29 -4.62
N PHE A 33 11.97 -6.37 -3.83
CA PHE A 33 12.47 -5.24 -3.04
C PHE A 33 13.04 -4.11 -3.92
N GLN A 34 13.74 -4.43 -5.02
CA GLN A 34 14.21 -3.41 -5.97
C GLN A 34 13.03 -2.67 -6.63
N GLN A 35 12.06 -3.40 -7.16
CA GLN A 35 10.84 -2.79 -7.73
C GLN A 35 10.06 -1.97 -6.69
N HIS A 36 10.11 -2.34 -5.41
CA HIS A 36 9.51 -1.58 -4.31
C HIS A 36 10.28 -0.27 -4.03
N ALA A 37 11.61 -0.32 -3.98
CA ALA A 37 12.47 0.85 -3.80
C ALA A 37 12.35 1.86 -4.97
N GLU A 38 12.35 1.38 -6.22
CA GLU A 38 12.07 2.19 -7.42
C GLU A 38 10.75 2.96 -7.29
N ARG A 39 9.66 2.27 -6.88
CA ARG A 39 8.35 2.89 -6.66
C ARG A 39 8.36 3.92 -5.53
N GLN A 40 9.09 3.69 -4.43
CA GLN A 40 9.21 4.67 -3.34
C GLN A 40 9.95 5.95 -3.77
N GLN A 41 10.98 5.86 -4.61
CA GLN A 41 11.71 7.02 -5.12
C GLN A 41 10.87 7.91 -6.03
N ILE A 42 9.96 7.31 -6.81
CA ILE A 42 9.02 8.01 -7.69
C ILE A 42 7.85 8.61 -6.88
N CYS A 43 7.27 7.83 -5.97
CA CYS A 43 6.01 8.13 -5.30
C CYS A 43 6.20 8.64 -3.85
N GLN A 44 7.12 9.59 -3.63
CA GLN A 44 7.58 10.05 -2.31
C GLN A 44 6.46 10.51 -1.36
N ASN A 45 5.36 11.04 -1.89
CA ASN A 45 4.19 11.50 -1.13
C ASN A 45 3.06 10.44 -1.01
N MET A 46 3.29 9.19 -1.45
CA MET A 46 2.32 8.10 -1.36
C MET A 46 2.79 7.05 -0.35
N THR A 47 2.02 6.89 0.73
CA THR A 47 2.13 5.69 1.57
C THR A 47 1.34 4.56 0.93
N LEU A 48 1.97 3.40 0.71
CA LEU A 48 1.27 2.20 0.30
C LEU A 48 0.27 1.78 1.39
N PHE A 49 -0.97 1.49 1.01
CA PHE A 49 -1.97 1.00 1.94
C PHE A 49 -1.55 -0.38 2.48
N PRO A 50 -1.55 -0.61 3.80
CA PRO A 50 -1.06 -1.85 4.38
C PRO A 50 -2.12 -2.96 4.23
N THR A 51 -2.20 -3.56 3.05
CA THR A 51 -3.19 -4.61 2.68
C THR A 51 -3.23 -5.80 3.64
N TRP A 52 -2.20 -6.00 4.46
CA TRP A 52 -2.11 -7.05 5.48
C TRP A 52 -2.51 -6.60 6.91
N GLU A 53 -2.61 -5.30 7.21
CA GLU A 53 -3.39 -4.77 8.37
C GLU A 53 -4.87 -4.57 7.99
N ALA A 54 -5.20 -4.61 6.69
CA ALA A 54 -6.53 -4.30 6.20
C ALA A 54 -7.55 -5.40 6.53
N ARG A 55 -8.43 -5.11 7.48
CA ARG A 55 -9.64 -5.90 7.74
C ARG A 55 -10.52 -6.05 6.49
N MET A 56 -11.30 -7.12 6.42
CA MET A 56 -12.31 -7.30 5.38
C MET A 56 -13.46 -6.28 5.54
N PRO A 57 -14.20 -5.97 4.44
CA PRO A 57 -15.43 -5.20 4.52
C PRO A 57 -16.45 -5.85 5.47
N GLY A 58 -16.98 -5.07 6.41
CA GLY A 58 -17.96 -5.53 7.40
C GLY A 58 -17.36 -6.05 8.72
N GLU A 59 -16.07 -6.39 8.78
CA GLU A 59 -15.42 -6.77 10.05
C GLU A 59 -15.35 -5.61 11.04
N ALA A 60 -15.24 -5.94 12.34
CA ALA A 60 -14.97 -4.95 13.38
C ALA A 60 -13.56 -4.36 13.24
N ALA A 61 -13.35 -3.14 13.72
CA ALA A 61 -12.03 -2.50 13.70
C ALA A 61 -11.17 -2.96 14.88
N THR A 62 -10.02 -3.57 14.60
CA THR A 62 -9.04 -4.07 15.59
C THR A 62 -8.46 -2.96 16.48
N ARG A 63 -8.46 -1.71 15.98
CA ARG A 63 -8.09 -0.49 16.73
C ARG A 63 -9.31 0.44 16.81
N PRO A 64 -9.62 1.04 17.98
CA PRO A 64 -10.74 1.96 18.10
C PRO A 64 -10.59 3.16 17.17
N LEU A 65 -11.63 3.47 16.40
CA LEU A 65 -11.67 4.51 15.37
C LEU A 65 -11.83 5.95 15.92
N GLY A 66 -11.42 6.18 17.18
CA GLY A 66 -11.63 7.44 17.91
C GLY A 66 -13.06 7.62 18.45
N ALA A 67 -13.25 8.60 19.34
CA ALA A 67 -14.51 8.79 20.06
C ALA A 67 -15.71 9.11 19.14
N ALA A 68 -15.50 9.89 18.08
CA ALA A 68 -16.55 10.22 17.09
C ALA A 68 -17.15 8.97 16.41
N ALA A 69 -16.35 7.91 16.23
CA ALA A 69 -16.82 6.68 15.60
C ALA A 69 -17.73 5.83 16.50
N ALA A 70 -17.80 6.10 17.81
CA ALA A 70 -18.74 5.41 18.71
C ALA A 70 -20.21 5.75 18.39
N ASN A 71 -20.46 6.95 17.85
CA ASN A 71 -21.79 7.44 17.46
C ASN A 71 -22.06 7.34 15.94
N GLY A 72 -21.03 7.07 15.14
CA GLY A 72 -21.07 7.19 13.68
C GLY A 72 -20.75 8.60 13.13
N ASP A 73 -20.40 9.56 13.99
CA ASP A 73 -20.05 10.94 13.63
C ASP A 73 -18.77 11.04 12.75
N ASN A 74 -18.08 9.92 12.53
CA ASN A 74 -16.93 9.80 11.63
C ASN A 74 -17.30 9.62 10.15
N ILE A 75 -18.59 9.54 9.79
CA ILE A 75 -19.05 9.32 8.40
C ILE A 75 -19.73 10.57 7.85
N LEU A 76 -19.09 11.23 6.88
CA LEU A 76 -19.68 12.33 6.12
C LEU A 76 -20.66 11.78 5.07
N ALA A 77 -21.96 11.96 5.29
CA ALA A 77 -22.99 11.61 4.33
C ALA A 77 -22.88 12.45 3.03
N PHE A 78 -23.11 11.83 1.87
CA PHE A 78 -23.16 12.54 0.60
C PHE A 78 -24.29 13.59 0.59
N PRO A 79 -24.06 14.83 0.11
CA PRO A 79 -25.06 15.89 0.14
C PRO A 79 -26.21 15.57 -0.82
N SER A 80 -27.39 15.31 -0.27
CA SER A 80 -28.56 14.91 -1.07
C SER A 80 -28.98 16.01 -2.07
N PRO A 81 -29.56 15.66 -3.23
CA PRO A 81 -30.05 16.63 -4.19
C PRO A 81 -31.06 17.62 -3.59
N ALA A 82 -31.90 17.17 -2.65
CA ALA A 82 -32.87 18.01 -1.94
C ALA A 82 -32.18 19.09 -1.08
N VAL A 83 -31.12 18.74 -0.33
CA VAL A 83 -30.36 19.71 0.47
C VAL A 83 -29.62 20.72 -0.42
N ARG A 84 -29.10 20.27 -1.58
CA ARG A 84 -28.51 21.16 -2.59
C ARG A 84 -29.55 22.10 -3.23
N ALA A 85 -30.79 21.66 -3.41
CA ALA A 85 -31.87 22.50 -3.92
C ALA A 85 -32.34 23.54 -2.88
N ALA A 86 -32.42 23.17 -1.60
CA ALA A 86 -32.77 24.08 -0.52
C ALA A 86 -31.74 25.22 -0.38
N LYS A 87 -30.43 24.91 -0.38
CA LYS A 87 -29.34 25.91 -0.34
C LYS A 87 -29.23 26.81 -1.58
N ARG A 88 -30.07 26.63 -2.60
CA ARG A 88 -30.17 27.51 -3.79
C ARG A 88 -31.42 28.40 -3.77
N LYS A 89 -32.20 28.38 -2.69
CA LYS A 89 -33.44 29.15 -2.50
C LYS A 89 -33.41 30.03 -1.23
N ALA A 90 -32.22 30.24 -0.67
CA ALA A 90 -31.91 31.12 0.44
C ALA A 90 -30.72 32.01 0.03
#